data_AF-A0A8H6VQQ8-F1
#
_entry.id   AF-A0A8H6VQQ8-F1
#
_cell.length_a   1.000
_cell.length_b   1.000
_cell.length_c   1.000
_cell.angle_alpha   90.00
_cell.angle_beta   90.00
_cell.angle_gamma   90.00
#
_symmetry.space_group_name_H-M   'P 1'
#
loop_
_entity.id
_entity.type
_entity.pdbx_description
1 polymer ?
#
loop_
_entity_poly.entity_id
_entity_poly.type
_entity_poly.pdbx_seq_one_letter_code
_entity_poly.pdbx_strand_id
1 'polypeptide(L)'
;MASQSPFEHVARNLRAIGALSVEEYLAKSGHEQDTSPVAVEVDNIIGDSAISRLRALCAPQGSAILTGSLAPRAKLEVELIDEGPDRKRCVVTITRPGGEARAFRSPVNCASAEEAEEVAAGVALERGVAEFIAVGDEEEVRAAKGTLLVSLDKQAPVIEVLTAVGHIEECCREWRGPSVEPAWYTFAGSNSYGACLKIALSPHNYRVYSCSPEFATPLTAQQKCAAIALDEGVLDFIMHGNGQTKPTPISRNSSDHVSVPWSLQAFFETIPRPLEEDFGARTAPQIQPVGWLGSIVAQAMGTRFSSAYYAVDVLDQPVRKAHGCLLRLKRSCPDTDVPTIYSYLVEPQANSQKEARAAVALLALSLGAGKMIRAAHEECLGLVSPDVRHFVTKSVLSVLGTEVRRASGKAPLFEFTTVDNAFGCTLTLFATLTAADPLVYTVPERYASKADAKVAVTHLAATRGVLDVLTQPAFPEGDGAGKKRKKKKQAMGSTHSGKKQRIIGGGVRLSLSTRKRSGSLEEGEISE
;
A
#
# COMPACT_ATOMS: atom_id res chain seq x y z
N MET A 1 -41.03 -10.69 -47.03
CA MET A 1 -40.19 -11.35 -46.01
C MET A 1 -40.00 -10.36 -44.88
N ALA A 2 -40.64 -10.57 -43.73
CA ALA A 2 -40.54 -9.65 -42.61
C ALA A 2 -39.20 -9.84 -41.89
N SER A 3 -38.40 -8.79 -41.82
CA SER A 3 -37.12 -8.79 -41.09
C SER A 3 -37.39 -8.87 -39.59
N GLN A 4 -36.93 -9.94 -38.94
CA GLN A 4 -36.98 -10.05 -37.48
C GLN A 4 -36.16 -8.94 -36.82
N SER A 5 -36.69 -8.42 -35.72
CA SER A 5 -36.04 -7.38 -34.93
C SER A 5 -34.70 -7.88 -34.38
N PRO A 6 -33.63 -7.04 -34.39
CA PRO A 6 -32.35 -7.38 -33.74
C PRO A 6 -32.52 -7.82 -32.28
N PHE A 7 -33.53 -7.30 -31.58
CA PHE A 7 -33.85 -7.68 -30.20
C PHE A 7 -34.33 -9.12 -30.07
N GLU A 8 -35.06 -9.66 -31.04
CA GLU A 8 -35.48 -11.06 -31.01
C GLU A 8 -34.31 -12.01 -31.19
N HIS A 9 -33.30 -11.62 -31.98
CA HIS A 9 -32.06 -12.39 -32.11
C HIS A 9 -31.26 -12.40 -30.81
N VAL A 10 -31.13 -11.26 -30.15
CA VAL A 10 -30.43 -11.17 -28.86
C VAL A 10 -31.17 -11.96 -27.77
N ALA A 11 -32.50 -11.81 -27.66
CA ALA A 11 -33.30 -12.54 -26.69
C ALA A 11 -33.24 -14.07 -26.91
N ARG A 12 -33.20 -14.51 -28.18
CA ARG A 12 -33.04 -15.93 -28.53
C ARG A 12 -31.67 -16.46 -28.13
N ASN A 13 -30.60 -15.69 -28.40
CA ASN A 13 -29.23 -16.06 -28.03
C ASN A 13 -29.05 -16.11 -26.50
N LEU A 14 -29.67 -15.17 -25.77
CA LEU A 14 -29.65 -15.15 -24.31
C LEU A 14 -30.40 -16.35 -23.70
N ARG A 15 -31.57 -16.73 -24.24
CA ARG A 15 -32.24 -17.98 -23.83
C ARG A 15 -31.41 -19.22 -24.14
N ALA A 16 -30.68 -19.23 -25.26
CA ALA A 16 -29.84 -20.37 -25.65
C ALA A 16 -28.68 -20.62 -24.67
N ILE A 17 -28.25 -19.59 -23.91
CA ILE A 17 -27.22 -19.71 -22.85
C ILE A 17 -27.81 -19.77 -21.44
N GLY A 18 -29.13 -20.01 -21.31
CA GLY A 18 -29.79 -20.21 -20.03
C GLY A 18 -30.18 -18.92 -19.28
N ALA A 19 -30.17 -17.76 -19.95
CA ALA A 19 -30.67 -16.53 -19.34
C ALA A 19 -32.20 -16.62 -19.19
N LEU A 20 -32.67 -16.39 -17.97
CA LEU A 20 -34.09 -16.32 -17.64
C LEU A 20 -34.70 -15.06 -18.26
N SER A 21 -35.93 -15.17 -18.76
CA SER A 21 -36.71 -13.98 -19.07
C SER A 21 -37.05 -13.22 -17.79
N VAL A 22 -37.33 -11.91 -17.91
CA VAL A 22 -37.72 -11.07 -16.77
C VAL A 22 -38.97 -11.65 -16.07
N GLU A 23 -39.90 -12.22 -16.83
CA GLU A 23 -41.11 -12.87 -16.30
C GLU A 23 -40.77 -14.16 -15.53
N GLU A 24 -39.84 -14.98 -16.03
CA GLU A 24 -39.36 -16.18 -15.33
C GLU A 24 -38.59 -15.84 -14.05
N TYR A 25 -37.81 -14.76 -14.07
CA TYR A 25 -37.10 -14.27 -12.89
C TYR A 25 -38.07 -13.82 -11.80
N LEU A 26 -39.10 -13.05 -12.16
CA LEU A 26 -40.11 -12.57 -11.22
C LEU A 26 -41.03 -13.68 -10.70
N ALA A 27 -41.28 -14.72 -11.50
CA ALA A 27 -42.03 -15.89 -11.05
C ALA A 27 -41.25 -16.75 -10.04
N LYS A 28 -39.91 -16.75 -10.11
CA LYS A 28 -39.06 -17.56 -9.23
C LYS A 28 -38.90 -16.98 -7.81
N SER A 29 -39.09 -15.68 -7.63
CA SER A 29 -38.98 -15.01 -6.32
C SER A 29 -40.17 -15.23 -5.37
N GLY A 30 -41.22 -15.97 -5.79
CA GLY A 30 -42.46 -16.13 -5.02
C GLY A 30 -42.60 -17.37 -4.14
N HIS A 31 -41.64 -18.31 -4.15
CA HIS A 31 -41.74 -19.57 -3.41
C HIS A 31 -40.43 -19.96 -2.72
N GLU A 32 -40.12 -19.32 -1.60
CA GLU A 32 -39.32 -19.94 -0.54
C GLU A 32 -40.29 -20.42 0.55
N GLN A 33 -40.57 -21.73 0.53
CA GLN A 33 -41.22 -22.41 1.65
C GLN A 33 -40.15 -22.75 2.69
N ASP A 34 -40.35 -22.18 3.88
CA ASP A 34 -39.62 -22.41 5.12
C ASP A 34 -39.64 -23.91 5.47
N THR A 35 -38.52 -24.60 5.26
CA THR A 35 -38.28 -25.94 5.79
C THR A 35 -37.08 -25.86 6.72
N SER A 36 -37.38 -25.51 7.97
CA SER A 36 -36.40 -25.48 9.06
C SER A 36 -35.88 -26.91 9.30
N PRO A 37 -34.56 -27.17 9.25
CA PRO A 37 -34.02 -28.47 9.61
C PRO A 37 -34.21 -28.71 11.11
N VAL A 38 -34.58 -29.93 11.47
CA VAL A 38 -34.71 -30.40 12.85
C VAL A 38 -33.35 -30.22 13.54
N ALA A 39 -33.26 -29.26 14.45
CA ALA A 39 -32.08 -29.03 15.26
C ALA A 39 -31.78 -30.30 16.08
N VAL A 40 -30.60 -30.88 15.87
CA VAL A 40 -30.06 -31.87 16.80
C VAL A 40 -29.68 -31.09 18.06
N GLU A 41 -30.50 -31.18 19.11
CA GLU A 41 -30.20 -30.62 20.43
C GLU A 41 -28.94 -31.30 20.98
N VAL A 42 -27.78 -30.69 20.74
CA VAL A 42 -26.53 -31.02 21.45
C VAL A 42 -26.58 -30.28 22.80
N ASP A 43 -27.50 -30.70 23.66
CA ASP A 43 -27.64 -30.11 24.98
C ASP A 43 -26.46 -30.54 25.88
N ASN A 44 -25.57 -29.56 26.13
CA ASN A 44 -24.85 -29.33 27.38
C ASN A 44 -24.39 -30.56 28.18
N ILE A 45 -23.43 -31.32 27.64
CA ILE A 45 -22.49 -32.06 28.49
C ILE A 45 -21.46 -31.06 29.02
N ILE A 46 -21.82 -30.36 30.10
CA ILE A 46 -20.96 -29.37 30.77
C ILE A 46 -19.82 -30.14 31.43
N GLY A 47 -18.62 -30.06 30.84
CA GLY A 47 -17.38 -30.60 31.42
C GLY A 47 -16.53 -31.48 30.51
N ASP A 48 -17.04 -31.87 29.33
CA ASP A 48 -16.29 -32.74 28.42
C ASP A 48 -15.39 -31.95 27.47
N SER A 49 -14.13 -32.40 27.34
CA SER A 49 -13.17 -31.84 26.39
C SER A 49 -13.69 -31.93 24.95
N ALA A 50 -13.31 -30.96 24.10
CA ALA A 50 -13.68 -30.90 22.68
C ALA A 50 -13.33 -32.20 21.97
N ILE A 51 -12.16 -32.78 22.27
CA ILE A 51 -11.76 -34.07 21.69
C ILE A 51 -12.65 -35.23 22.16
N SER A 52 -13.12 -35.24 23.40
CA SER A 52 -14.03 -36.27 23.92
C SER A 52 -15.38 -36.21 23.23
N ARG A 53 -15.91 -35.00 23.01
CA ARG A 53 -17.15 -34.78 22.24
C ARG A 53 -17.00 -35.25 20.80
N LEU A 54 -15.87 -34.95 20.16
CA LEU A 54 -15.61 -35.37 18.78
C LEU A 54 -15.48 -36.90 18.65
N ARG A 55 -14.82 -37.55 19.61
CA ARG A 55 -14.74 -39.02 19.70
C ARG A 55 -16.12 -39.63 19.93
N ALA A 56 -16.96 -39.03 20.78
CA ALA A 56 -18.33 -39.50 21.01
C ALA A 56 -19.22 -39.38 19.76
N LEU A 57 -19.03 -38.34 18.93
CA LEU A 57 -19.71 -38.21 17.64
C LEU A 57 -19.30 -39.32 16.65
N CYS A 58 -18.03 -39.70 16.65
CA CYS A 58 -17.49 -40.74 15.76
C CYS A 58 -17.73 -42.17 16.30
N ALA A 59 -17.95 -42.34 17.60
CA ALA A 59 -18.17 -43.63 18.22
C ALA A 59 -19.53 -44.26 17.80
N PRO A 60 -19.60 -45.59 17.66
CA PRO A 60 -20.87 -46.28 17.47
C PRO A 60 -21.70 -46.17 18.75
N GLN A 61 -22.83 -45.45 18.72
CA GLN A 61 -23.73 -45.38 19.87
C GLN A 61 -24.36 -46.76 20.10
N GLY A 62 -24.05 -47.37 21.24
CA GLY A 62 -24.48 -48.73 21.61
C GLY A 62 -25.97 -48.88 21.97
N SER A 63 -26.88 -48.04 21.47
CA SER A 63 -28.31 -48.10 21.82
C SER A 63 -29.23 -47.94 20.60
N ALA A 64 -29.11 -48.85 19.63
CA ALA A 64 -30.06 -48.98 18.54
C ALA A 64 -30.40 -50.46 18.32
N ILE A 65 -31.19 -51.03 19.23
CA ILE A 65 -31.64 -52.43 19.17
C ILE A 65 -32.86 -52.62 18.23
N LEU A 66 -33.45 -51.58 17.64
CA LEU A 66 -34.76 -51.73 16.96
C LEU A 66 -34.87 -51.30 15.49
N THR A 67 -33.80 -50.80 14.84
CA THR A 67 -33.91 -50.33 13.44
C THR A 67 -32.72 -50.72 12.55
N GLY A 68 -32.28 -51.98 12.58
CA GLY A 68 -31.72 -52.75 11.43
C GLY A 68 -30.60 -52.19 10.52
N SER A 69 -30.06 -50.99 10.74
CA SER A 69 -29.08 -50.35 9.87
C SER A 69 -27.87 -49.89 10.67
N LEU A 70 -26.94 -50.82 10.89
CA LEU A 70 -25.62 -50.57 11.44
C LEU A 70 -24.69 -50.04 10.33
N ALA A 71 -24.87 -48.79 9.93
CA ALA A 71 -23.83 -48.13 9.14
C ALA A 71 -22.67 -47.76 10.09
N PRO A 72 -21.41 -48.05 9.75
CA PRO A 72 -20.27 -47.56 10.52
C PRO A 72 -20.35 -46.02 10.58
N ARG A 73 -20.00 -45.41 11.72
CA ARG A 73 -19.81 -43.95 11.80
C ARG A 73 -18.39 -43.59 11.35
N ALA A 74 -18.16 -42.30 11.12
CA ALA A 74 -16.92 -41.78 10.56
C ALA A 74 -15.68 -42.20 11.38
N LYS A 75 -14.57 -42.47 10.69
CA LYS A 75 -13.25 -42.73 11.25
C LYS A 75 -12.58 -41.41 11.62
N LEU A 76 -12.17 -41.29 12.88
CA LEU A 76 -11.38 -40.16 13.39
C LEU A 76 -9.90 -40.56 13.40
N GLU A 77 -9.06 -39.78 12.73
CA GLU A 77 -7.60 -39.90 12.76
C GLU A 77 -7.01 -38.60 13.30
N VAL A 78 -6.04 -38.71 14.20
CA VAL A 78 -5.37 -37.58 14.84
C VAL A 78 -3.89 -37.72 14.55
N GLU A 79 -3.32 -36.74 13.85
CA GLU A 79 -1.91 -36.69 13.49
C GLU A 79 -1.24 -35.51 14.22
N LEU A 80 -0.24 -35.82 15.04
CA LEU A 80 0.55 -34.82 15.75
C LEU A 80 1.82 -34.50 14.94
N ILE A 81 2.02 -33.21 14.66
CA ILE A 81 3.19 -32.67 13.98
C ILE A 81 4.03 -31.94 15.03
N ASP A 82 5.25 -32.45 15.27
CA ASP A 82 6.22 -31.85 16.18
C ASP A 82 7.21 -30.99 15.38
N GLU A 83 7.09 -29.66 15.49
CA GLU A 83 7.96 -28.68 14.82
C GLU A 83 9.02 -28.10 15.79
N GLY A 84 9.14 -28.66 17.00
CA GLY A 84 10.11 -28.23 18.01
C GLY A 84 9.57 -28.26 19.44
N PRO A 85 10.42 -27.99 20.45
CA PRO A 85 10.10 -28.18 21.87
C PRO A 85 8.84 -27.45 22.34
N ASP A 86 8.54 -26.28 21.75
CA ASP A 86 7.38 -25.43 22.07
C ASP A 86 6.47 -25.17 20.85
N ARG A 87 6.56 -26.00 19.80
CA ARG A 87 5.79 -25.83 18.55
C ARG A 87 5.14 -27.14 18.16
N LYS A 88 4.03 -27.44 18.82
CA LYS A 88 3.23 -28.62 18.52
C LYS A 88 2.01 -28.20 17.71
N ARG A 89 1.70 -28.97 16.67
CA ARG A 89 0.51 -28.80 15.84
C ARG A 89 -0.21 -30.12 15.70
N CYS A 90 -1.54 -30.08 15.62
CA CYS A 90 -2.36 -31.27 15.46
C CYS A 90 -3.27 -31.13 14.24
N VAL A 91 -3.41 -32.21 13.48
CA VAL A 91 -4.36 -32.34 12.37
C VAL A 91 -5.34 -33.44 12.73
N VAL A 92 -6.63 -33.09 12.77
CA VAL A 92 -7.72 -34.02 13.01
C VAL A 92 -8.45 -34.27 11.70
N THR A 93 -8.43 -35.51 11.22
CA THR A 93 -9.07 -35.94 9.98
C THR A 93 -10.26 -36.85 10.28
N ILE A 94 -11.43 -36.53 9.74
CA ILE A 94 -12.66 -37.29 9.90
C ILE A 94 -13.09 -37.82 8.55
N THR A 95 -13.12 -39.15 8.42
CA THR A 95 -13.44 -39.87 7.19
C THR A 95 -14.76 -40.61 7.34
N ARG A 96 -15.78 -40.24 6.57
CA ARG A 96 -17.07 -40.94 6.55
C ARG A 96 -16.91 -42.33 5.90
N PRO A 97 -17.84 -43.27 6.14
CA PRO A 97 -17.84 -44.58 5.48
C PRO A 97 -17.85 -44.52 3.95
N GLY A 98 -18.38 -43.43 3.38
CA GLY A 98 -18.39 -43.19 1.94
C GLY A 98 -17.02 -42.79 1.36
N GLY A 99 -15.99 -42.64 2.19
CA GLY A 99 -14.64 -42.22 1.77
C GLY A 99 -14.42 -40.70 1.79
N GLU A 100 -15.48 -39.91 1.96
CA GLU A 100 -15.39 -38.45 2.14
C GLU A 100 -14.61 -38.13 3.43
N ALA A 101 -13.59 -37.27 3.33
CA ALA A 101 -12.76 -36.89 4.47
C ALA A 101 -12.62 -35.37 4.60
N ARG A 102 -12.63 -34.87 5.83
CA ARG A 102 -12.30 -33.47 6.18
C ARG A 102 -11.20 -33.42 7.22
N ALA A 103 -10.26 -32.49 7.04
CA ALA A 103 -9.15 -32.28 7.97
C ALA A 103 -9.23 -30.89 8.61
N PHE A 104 -8.97 -30.82 9.91
CA PHE A 104 -8.99 -29.63 10.73
C PHE A 104 -7.64 -29.47 11.43
N ARG A 105 -7.09 -28.26 11.48
CA ARG A 105 -5.71 -28.03 11.98
C ARG A 105 -5.72 -27.07 13.16
N SER A 106 -4.93 -27.37 14.19
CA SER A 106 -4.61 -26.42 15.27
C SER A 106 -3.64 -25.33 14.77
N PRO A 107 -3.59 -24.16 15.44
CA PRO A 107 -2.51 -23.19 15.25
C PRO A 107 -1.14 -23.76 15.70
N VAL A 108 -0.06 -23.13 15.26
CA VAL A 108 1.35 -23.60 15.40
C VAL A 108 1.90 -23.49 16.82
N ASN A 109 1.25 -22.71 17.68
CA ASN A 109 1.82 -22.23 18.94
C ASN A 109 1.24 -22.92 20.18
N CYS A 110 0.85 -24.20 20.08
CA CYS A 110 0.34 -24.95 21.23
C CYS A 110 1.51 -25.44 22.10
N ALA A 111 1.42 -25.21 23.41
CA ALA A 111 2.48 -25.56 24.36
C ALA A 111 2.56 -27.07 24.61
N SER A 112 1.47 -27.80 24.40
CA SER A 112 1.41 -29.25 24.55
C SER A 112 0.67 -29.94 23.41
N ALA A 113 0.89 -31.25 23.27
CA ALA A 113 0.19 -32.06 22.27
C ALA A 113 -1.31 -32.18 22.59
N GLU A 114 -1.65 -32.28 23.88
CA GLU A 114 -3.04 -32.33 24.36
C GLU A 114 -3.78 -31.03 24.05
N GLU A 115 -3.13 -29.88 24.24
CA GLU A 115 -3.68 -28.58 23.86
C GLU A 115 -3.88 -28.45 22.34
N ALA A 116 -2.90 -28.91 21.55
CA ALA A 116 -3.02 -28.90 20.09
C ALA A 116 -4.20 -29.76 19.60
N GLU A 117 -4.37 -30.96 20.16
CA GLU A 117 -5.49 -31.86 19.86
C GLU A 117 -6.83 -31.25 20.28
N GLU A 118 -6.90 -30.66 21.47
CA GLU A 118 -8.11 -30.01 21.98
C GLU A 118 -8.53 -28.82 21.10
N VAL A 119 -7.58 -27.99 20.69
CA VAL A 119 -7.84 -26.84 19.81
C VAL A 119 -8.24 -27.31 18.41
N ALA A 120 -7.59 -28.32 17.83
CA ALA A 120 -7.98 -28.87 16.53
C ALA A 120 -9.40 -29.47 16.56
N ALA A 121 -9.75 -30.17 17.64
CA ALA A 121 -11.10 -30.71 17.84
C ALA A 121 -12.15 -29.60 18.04
N GLY A 122 -11.79 -28.52 18.75
CA GLY A 122 -12.61 -27.32 18.88
C GLY A 122 -12.93 -26.69 17.51
N VAL A 123 -11.91 -26.49 16.67
CA VAL A 123 -12.07 -25.98 15.30
C VAL A 123 -12.95 -26.88 14.45
N ALA A 124 -12.84 -28.21 14.60
CA ALA A 124 -13.70 -29.15 13.89
C ALA A 124 -15.18 -28.97 14.28
N LEU A 125 -15.47 -28.90 15.58
CA LEU A 125 -16.83 -28.68 16.09
C LEU A 125 -17.39 -27.33 15.63
N GLU A 126 -16.61 -26.25 15.71
CA GLU A 126 -16.99 -24.91 15.24
C GLU A 126 -17.29 -24.85 13.74
N ARG A 127 -16.60 -25.66 12.94
CA ARG A 127 -16.79 -25.75 11.48
C ARG A 127 -17.88 -26.74 11.05
N GLY A 128 -18.76 -27.12 11.96
CA GLY A 128 -19.93 -27.94 11.65
C GLY A 128 -19.60 -29.39 11.30
N VAL A 129 -18.64 -29.99 12.00
CA VAL A 129 -18.29 -31.40 11.76
C VAL A 129 -19.40 -32.37 12.14
N ALA A 130 -20.30 -31.98 13.06
CA ALA A 130 -21.46 -32.79 13.43
C ALA A 130 -22.42 -32.94 12.24
N GLU A 131 -22.69 -31.85 11.53
CA GLU A 131 -23.48 -31.80 10.30
C GLU A 131 -22.80 -32.60 9.19
N PHE A 132 -21.48 -32.45 9.03
CA PHE A 132 -20.71 -33.25 8.06
C PHE A 132 -20.81 -34.76 8.33
N ILE A 133 -20.71 -35.20 9.59
CA ILE A 133 -20.84 -36.62 9.92
C ILE A 133 -22.27 -37.10 9.66
N ALA A 134 -23.27 -36.34 10.11
CA ALA A 134 -24.68 -36.72 10.05
C ALA A 134 -25.21 -36.77 8.61
N VAL A 135 -24.97 -35.72 7.83
CA VAL A 135 -25.60 -35.52 6.52
C VAL A 135 -24.60 -35.65 5.38
N GLY A 136 -23.34 -35.29 5.63
CA GLY A 136 -22.34 -35.09 4.58
C GLY A 136 -22.33 -33.66 4.08
N ASP A 137 -21.52 -33.37 3.07
CA ASP A 137 -21.60 -32.08 2.39
C ASP A 137 -22.88 -32.02 1.53
N GLU A 138 -23.95 -31.48 2.12
CA GLU A 138 -25.21 -31.24 1.41
C GLU A 138 -25.04 -30.34 0.17
N GLU A 139 -23.97 -29.54 0.10
CA GLU A 139 -23.71 -28.69 -1.07
C GLU A 139 -23.37 -29.50 -2.33
N GLU A 140 -22.70 -30.66 -2.20
CA GLU A 140 -22.46 -31.54 -3.36
C GLU A 140 -23.71 -32.37 -3.72
N VAL A 141 -24.53 -32.75 -2.72
CA VAL A 141 -25.72 -33.60 -2.96
C VAL A 141 -26.93 -32.79 -3.44
N ARG A 142 -27.10 -31.52 -3.01
CA ARG A 142 -28.15 -30.62 -3.50
C ARG A 142 -27.85 -30.15 -4.94
N ALA A 143 -26.59 -30.11 -5.35
CA ALA A 143 -26.20 -29.94 -6.75
C ALA A 143 -26.50 -31.18 -7.62
N ALA A 144 -26.52 -32.38 -7.05
CA ALA A 144 -26.66 -33.64 -7.80
C ALA A 144 -28.11 -34.15 -7.96
N LYS A 145 -29.09 -33.70 -7.16
CA LYS A 145 -30.46 -34.28 -7.16
C LYS A 145 -31.49 -33.55 -8.04
N GLY A 146 -31.11 -32.50 -8.76
CA GLY A 146 -32.02 -31.72 -9.60
C GLY A 146 -32.11 -32.11 -11.09
N THR A 147 -31.32 -33.07 -11.59
CA THR A 147 -31.23 -33.31 -13.04
C THR A 147 -31.16 -34.80 -13.39
N LEU A 148 -32.28 -35.48 -13.18
CA LEU A 148 -32.60 -36.73 -13.88
C LEU A 148 -32.84 -36.37 -15.36
N LEU A 149 -31.80 -36.42 -16.19
CA LEU A 149 -31.85 -36.77 -17.61
C LEU A 149 -30.42 -36.81 -18.20
N VAL A 150 -29.99 -38.03 -18.52
CA VAL A 150 -28.90 -38.40 -19.45
C VAL A 150 -27.45 -38.08 -19.01
N SER A 151 -26.75 -39.15 -18.59
CA SER A 151 -25.29 -39.20 -18.49
C SER A 151 -24.64 -38.90 -19.85
N LEU A 152 -24.15 -37.68 -20.03
CA LEU A 152 -23.11 -37.36 -21.00
C LEU A 152 -21.89 -36.87 -20.22
N ASP A 153 -20.82 -37.67 -20.23
CA ASP A 153 -19.48 -37.33 -19.74
C ASP A 153 -18.96 -36.05 -20.42
N LYS A 154 -19.34 -34.90 -19.89
CA LYS A 154 -18.66 -33.63 -20.10
C LYS A 154 -18.43 -33.03 -18.73
N GLN A 155 -17.33 -33.43 -18.10
CA GLN A 155 -16.69 -32.63 -17.06
C GLN A 155 -16.53 -31.22 -17.64
N ALA A 156 -17.37 -30.29 -17.20
CA ALA A 156 -17.07 -28.89 -17.40
C ALA A 156 -15.75 -28.63 -16.67
N PRO A 157 -14.73 -28.04 -17.35
CA PRO A 157 -13.46 -27.78 -16.70
C PRO A 157 -13.74 -26.87 -15.50
N VAL A 158 -13.42 -27.35 -14.30
CA VAL A 158 -13.30 -26.49 -13.12
C VAL A 158 -12.19 -25.52 -13.47
N ILE A 159 -12.56 -24.28 -13.78
CA ILE A 159 -11.59 -23.20 -14.01
C ILE A 159 -11.04 -22.86 -12.64
N GLU A 160 -9.96 -23.52 -12.23
CA GLU A 160 -9.18 -23.09 -11.08
C GLU A 160 -8.71 -21.66 -11.35
N VAL A 161 -9.32 -20.70 -10.66
CA VAL A 161 -8.89 -19.31 -10.72
C VAL A 161 -7.56 -19.23 -9.99
N LEU A 162 -6.47 -19.23 -10.76
CA LEU A 162 -5.13 -19.12 -10.22
C LEU A 162 -5.01 -17.84 -9.40
N THR A 163 -4.38 -17.96 -8.23
CA THR A 163 -4.04 -16.79 -7.42
C THR A 163 -2.97 -15.95 -8.13
N ALA A 164 -2.82 -14.68 -7.76
CA ALA A 164 -1.78 -13.81 -8.33
C ALA A 164 -0.37 -14.40 -8.17
N VAL A 165 -0.10 -15.06 -7.04
CA VAL A 165 1.15 -15.80 -6.80
C VAL A 165 1.29 -16.95 -7.80
N GLY A 166 0.22 -17.75 -7.99
CA GLY A 166 0.20 -18.86 -8.94
C GLY A 166 0.45 -18.43 -10.39
N HIS A 167 -0.12 -17.29 -10.83
CA HIS A 167 0.14 -16.74 -12.16
C HIS A 167 1.62 -16.39 -12.39
N ILE A 168 2.29 -15.82 -11.40
CA ILE A 168 3.72 -15.48 -11.47
C ILE A 168 4.57 -16.76 -11.52
N GLU A 169 4.28 -17.72 -10.65
CA GLU A 169 4.99 -19.00 -10.58
C GLU A 169 4.83 -19.84 -11.87
N GLU A 170 3.61 -19.90 -12.41
CA GLU A 170 3.34 -20.57 -13.68
C GLU A 170 4.08 -19.90 -14.83
N CYS A 171 4.07 -18.56 -14.90
CA CYS A 171 4.80 -17.81 -15.92
C CYS A 171 6.33 -18.06 -15.84
N CYS A 172 6.91 -18.04 -14.63
CA CYS A 172 8.31 -18.40 -14.42
C CYS A 172 8.59 -19.83 -14.92
N ARG A 173 7.75 -20.79 -14.54
CA ARG A 173 7.90 -22.20 -14.95
C ARG A 173 7.79 -22.39 -16.46
N GLU A 174 6.83 -21.73 -17.10
CA GLU A 174 6.58 -21.85 -18.55
C GLU A 174 7.71 -21.19 -19.36
N TRP A 175 8.08 -19.95 -19.03
CA TRP A 175 9.01 -19.17 -19.83
C TRP A 175 10.48 -19.44 -19.52
N ARG A 176 10.79 -19.75 -18.26
CA ARG A 176 12.18 -19.85 -17.77
C ARG A 176 12.54 -21.25 -17.27
N GLY A 177 11.58 -22.15 -17.11
CA GLY A 177 11.81 -23.48 -16.56
C GLY A 177 12.31 -23.42 -15.12
N PRO A 178 13.10 -24.42 -14.65
CA PRO A 178 13.58 -24.48 -13.27
C PRO A 178 14.73 -23.51 -12.97
N SER A 179 15.22 -22.74 -13.95
CA SER A 179 16.37 -21.85 -13.77
C SER A 179 16.01 -20.51 -13.10
N VAL A 180 14.74 -20.11 -13.15
CA VAL A 180 14.26 -18.87 -12.53
C VAL A 180 13.07 -19.22 -11.66
N GLU A 181 13.27 -19.11 -10.35
CA GLU A 181 12.21 -19.26 -9.36
C GLU A 181 11.90 -17.91 -8.71
N PRO A 182 10.61 -17.58 -8.48
CA PRO A 182 10.25 -16.38 -7.74
C PRO A 182 10.72 -16.51 -6.29
N ALA A 183 11.57 -15.58 -5.85
CA ALA A 183 12.05 -15.56 -4.48
C ALA A 183 11.18 -14.63 -3.63
N TRP A 184 10.43 -15.21 -2.69
CA TRP A 184 9.54 -14.50 -1.79
C TRP A 184 10.21 -14.26 -0.43
N TYR A 185 10.09 -13.04 0.07
CA TYR A 185 10.58 -12.66 1.39
C TYR A 185 9.50 -11.88 2.14
N THR A 186 9.50 -12.00 3.45
CA THR A 186 8.64 -11.24 4.35
C THR A 186 9.47 -10.29 5.20
N PHE A 187 8.86 -9.20 5.64
CA PHE A 187 9.47 -8.30 6.61
C PHE A 187 8.41 -7.76 7.56
N ALA A 188 8.82 -7.55 8.81
CA ALA A 188 7.94 -7.06 9.85
C ALA A 188 7.97 -5.52 9.95
N GLY A 189 6.79 -4.95 10.15
CA GLY A 189 6.55 -3.66 10.79
C GLY A 189 6.37 -3.84 12.30
N SER A 190 5.76 -2.86 12.98
CA SER A 190 5.56 -2.93 14.44
C SER A 190 4.63 -4.06 14.88
N ASN A 191 3.54 -4.31 14.14
CA ASN A 191 2.57 -5.40 14.39
C ASN A 191 1.92 -5.86 13.07
N SER A 192 2.65 -5.72 11.97
CA SER A 192 2.14 -5.88 10.62
C SER A 192 3.23 -6.48 9.74
N TYR A 193 2.82 -7.12 8.66
CA TYR A 193 3.70 -7.81 7.73
C TYR A 193 3.70 -7.09 6.40
N GLY A 194 4.87 -7.04 5.79
CA GLY A 194 5.07 -6.73 4.39
C GLY A 194 5.70 -7.94 3.70
N ALA A 195 5.61 -7.96 2.37
CA ALA A 195 6.26 -8.95 1.54
C ALA A 195 6.98 -8.27 0.38
N CYS A 196 8.02 -8.92 -0.12
CA CYS A 196 8.68 -8.56 -1.36
C CYS A 196 8.96 -9.78 -2.22
N LEU A 197 8.95 -9.56 -3.52
CA LEU A 197 9.20 -10.54 -4.56
C LEU A 197 10.45 -10.12 -5.33
N LYS A 198 11.41 -11.03 -5.46
CA LYS A 198 12.54 -10.88 -6.38
C LYS A 198 12.40 -11.86 -7.54
N ILE A 199 12.42 -11.33 -8.76
CA ILE A 199 12.53 -12.12 -9.98
C ILE A 199 13.92 -11.86 -10.57
N ALA A 200 14.77 -12.88 -10.59
CA ALA A 200 16.13 -12.78 -11.14
C ALA A 200 16.27 -13.62 -12.41
N LEU A 201 16.37 -12.95 -13.56
CA LEU A 201 16.61 -13.61 -14.86
C LEU A 201 18.10 -13.91 -15.07
N SER A 202 18.97 -13.11 -14.44
CA SER A 202 20.42 -13.31 -14.37
C SER A 202 20.96 -12.56 -13.15
N PRO A 203 22.24 -12.77 -12.73
CA PRO A 203 22.82 -12.08 -11.59
C PRO A 203 22.75 -10.54 -11.65
N HIS A 204 22.69 -9.97 -12.87
CA HIS A 204 22.65 -8.52 -13.10
C HIS A 204 21.33 -8.04 -13.70
N ASN A 205 20.37 -8.94 -13.93
CA ASN A 205 19.06 -8.59 -14.48
C ASN A 205 17.97 -9.19 -13.60
N TYR A 206 17.49 -8.38 -12.67
CA TYR A 206 16.45 -8.74 -11.74
C TYR A 206 15.57 -7.53 -11.43
N ARG A 207 14.35 -7.80 -10.95
CA ARG A 207 13.45 -6.79 -10.40
C ARG A 207 12.98 -7.20 -9.02
N VAL A 208 12.69 -6.19 -8.21
CA VAL A 208 12.19 -6.34 -6.85
C VAL A 208 10.89 -5.57 -6.74
N TYR A 209 9.85 -6.27 -6.29
CA TYR A 209 8.53 -5.72 -6.02
C TYR A 209 8.26 -5.81 -4.52
N SER A 210 7.51 -4.88 -3.94
CA SER A 210 7.21 -4.92 -2.50
C SER A 210 5.93 -4.19 -2.14
N CYS A 211 5.21 -4.68 -1.12
CA CYS A 211 4.07 -3.98 -0.52
C CYS A 211 4.45 -3.25 0.79
N SER A 212 3.56 -2.44 1.35
CA SER A 212 3.75 -1.82 2.68
C SER A 212 3.62 -2.86 3.80
N PRO A 213 4.29 -2.67 4.95
CA PRO A 213 4.10 -3.53 6.11
C PRO A 213 2.81 -3.13 6.85
N GLU A 214 1.66 -3.38 6.25
CA GLU A 214 0.34 -2.98 6.76
C GLU A 214 -0.62 -4.17 6.90
N PHE A 215 -0.15 -5.38 6.60
CA PHE A 215 -1.01 -6.57 6.55
C PHE A 215 -0.94 -7.37 7.85
N ALA A 216 -2.05 -8.02 8.23
CA ALA A 216 -2.13 -8.80 9.45
C ALA A 216 -1.36 -10.14 9.37
N THR A 217 -1.19 -10.70 8.17
CA THR A 217 -0.53 -12.00 7.97
C THR A 217 0.50 -11.95 6.83
N PRO A 218 1.57 -12.74 6.89
CA PRO A 218 2.57 -12.81 5.81
C PRO A 218 1.97 -13.27 4.48
N LEU A 219 1.01 -14.21 4.52
CA LEU A 219 0.34 -14.71 3.33
C LEU A 219 -0.49 -13.63 2.62
N THR A 220 -1.20 -12.79 3.38
CA THR A 220 -1.97 -11.67 2.79
C THR A 220 -1.03 -10.60 2.22
N ALA A 221 0.10 -10.34 2.88
CA ALA A 221 1.14 -9.46 2.36
C ALA A 221 1.73 -10.00 1.04
N GLN A 222 1.99 -11.31 0.96
CA GLN A 222 2.51 -11.98 -0.25
C GLN A 222 1.52 -11.84 -1.42
N GLN A 223 0.25 -12.15 -1.20
CA GLN A 223 -0.80 -12.00 -2.22
C GLN A 223 -0.92 -10.56 -2.71
N LYS A 224 -0.84 -9.58 -1.79
CA LYS A 224 -0.87 -8.17 -2.19
C LYS A 224 0.39 -7.74 -2.95
N CYS A 225 1.56 -8.24 -2.55
CA CYS A 225 2.82 -8.02 -3.28
C CYS A 225 2.76 -8.63 -4.70
N ALA A 226 2.16 -9.81 -4.85
CA ALA A 226 1.96 -10.45 -6.14
C ALA A 226 1.05 -9.61 -7.05
N ALA A 227 -0.07 -9.10 -6.50
CA ALA A 227 -0.95 -8.20 -7.24
C ALA A 227 -0.23 -6.93 -7.73
N ILE A 228 0.55 -6.28 -6.85
CA ILE A 228 1.37 -5.11 -7.24
C ILE A 228 2.37 -5.48 -8.34
N ALA A 229 3.03 -6.64 -8.23
CA ALA A 229 3.97 -7.09 -9.25
C ALA A 229 3.29 -7.31 -10.61
N LEU A 230 2.08 -7.88 -10.63
CA LEU A 230 1.27 -8.02 -11.85
C LEU A 230 0.92 -6.66 -12.45
N ASP A 231 0.45 -5.71 -11.64
CA ASP A 231 0.12 -4.34 -12.07
C ASP A 231 1.35 -3.61 -12.65
N GLU A 232 2.55 -3.88 -12.11
CA GLU A 232 3.83 -3.34 -12.60
C GLU A 232 4.44 -4.15 -13.76
N GLY A 233 3.69 -5.09 -14.34
CA GLY A 233 4.10 -5.85 -15.53
C GLY A 233 5.20 -6.88 -15.26
N VAL A 234 5.16 -7.59 -14.11
CA VAL A 234 6.13 -8.66 -13.80
C VAL A 234 6.12 -9.78 -14.83
N LEU A 235 4.96 -10.10 -15.43
CA LEU A 235 4.86 -11.12 -16.47
C LEU A 235 5.66 -10.72 -17.70
N ASP A 236 5.54 -9.48 -18.17
CA ASP A 236 6.32 -8.98 -19.30
C ASP A 236 7.82 -9.01 -19.00
N PHE A 237 8.21 -8.68 -17.77
CA PHE A 237 9.59 -8.81 -17.34
C PHE A 237 10.05 -10.28 -17.34
N ILE A 238 9.25 -11.21 -16.81
CA ILE A 238 9.55 -12.64 -16.85
C ILE A 238 9.68 -13.12 -18.28
N MET A 239 8.83 -12.70 -19.21
CA MET A 239 8.87 -13.17 -20.61
C MET A 239 10.03 -12.55 -21.41
N HIS A 240 10.26 -11.24 -21.24
CA HIS A 240 11.06 -10.43 -22.17
C HIS A 240 12.20 -9.65 -21.53
N GLY A 241 12.36 -9.67 -20.20
CA GLY A 241 13.28 -8.79 -19.46
C GLY A 241 14.75 -8.94 -19.82
N ASN A 242 15.17 -10.06 -20.41
CA ASN A 242 16.52 -10.31 -20.91
C ASN A 242 16.63 -10.33 -22.45
N GLY A 243 15.62 -9.79 -23.17
CA GLY A 243 15.56 -9.77 -24.63
C GLY A 243 15.09 -11.08 -25.27
N GLN A 244 14.70 -12.07 -24.46
CA GLN A 244 14.17 -13.33 -24.95
C GLN A 244 12.76 -13.15 -25.55
N THR A 245 12.51 -13.82 -26.69
CA THR A 245 11.24 -13.72 -27.43
C THR A 245 10.44 -15.02 -27.44
N LYS A 246 11.00 -16.12 -26.94
CA LYS A 246 10.38 -17.46 -26.90
C LYS A 246 10.75 -18.17 -25.60
N PRO A 247 9.93 -19.06 -25.03
CA PRO A 247 10.26 -19.84 -23.84
C PRO A 247 11.59 -20.60 -23.96
N THR A 248 12.35 -20.66 -22.86
CA THR A 248 13.62 -21.42 -22.83
C THR A 248 13.29 -22.92 -22.80
N PRO A 249 13.90 -23.75 -23.65
CA PRO A 249 13.75 -25.19 -23.52
C PRO A 249 14.22 -25.65 -22.14
N ILE A 250 13.40 -26.46 -21.47
CA ILE A 250 13.62 -26.91 -20.09
C ILE A 250 14.96 -27.64 -19.99
N SER A 251 15.96 -26.98 -19.42
CA SER A 251 17.23 -27.59 -19.05
C SER A 251 17.18 -28.00 -17.58
N ARG A 252 17.43 -29.27 -17.29
CA ARG A 252 17.32 -29.85 -15.93
C ARG A 252 18.51 -29.57 -15.01
N ASN A 253 19.39 -28.62 -15.35
CA ASN A 253 20.54 -28.32 -14.52
C ASN A 253 20.17 -27.27 -13.47
N SER A 254 19.49 -27.69 -12.41
CA SER A 254 19.34 -26.89 -11.19
C SER A 254 20.66 -26.90 -10.44
N SER A 255 21.45 -25.83 -10.58
CA SER A 255 22.57 -25.61 -9.66
C SER A 255 22.00 -25.11 -8.34
N ASP A 256 22.05 -25.95 -7.30
CA ASP A 256 21.84 -25.52 -5.93
C ASP A 256 22.88 -24.45 -5.59
N HIS A 257 22.45 -23.19 -5.65
CA HIS A 257 23.28 -22.07 -5.25
C HIS A 257 23.37 -22.07 -3.73
N VAL A 258 24.42 -22.71 -3.21
CA VAL A 258 24.79 -22.58 -1.80
C VAL A 258 25.15 -21.13 -1.55
N SER A 259 24.26 -20.43 -0.85
CA SER A 259 24.45 -19.04 -0.45
C SER A 259 25.61 -18.94 0.54
N VAL A 260 26.77 -18.45 0.08
CA VAL A 260 27.94 -18.21 0.94
C VAL A 260 27.78 -16.85 1.63
N PRO A 261 27.94 -16.78 2.97
CA PRO A 261 27.94 -15.50 3.67
C PRO A 261 29.03 -14.57 3.14
N TRP A 262 28.74 -13.27 3.05
CA TRP A 262 29.70 -12.28 2.53
C TRP A 262 29.90 -11.11 3.49
N SER A 263 31.06 -10.45 3.36
CA SER A 263 31.35 -9.17 4.02
C SER A 263 30.90 -8.01 3.16
N LEU A 264 30.64 -6.84 3.77
CA LEU A 264 30.21 -5.65 3.01
C LEU A 264 31.15 -5.29 1.85
N GLN A 265 32.46 -5.49 2.03
CA GLN A 265 33.46 -5.25 0.99
C GLN A 265 33.36 -6.27 -0.15
N ALA A 266 33.18 -7.55 0.16
CA ALA A 266 32.99 -8.58 -0.86
C ALA A 266 31.73 -8.31 -1.68
N PHE A 267 30.63 -7.91 -1.04
CA PHE A 267 29.41 -7.49 -1.76
C PHE A 267 29.66 -6.25 -2.64
N PHE A 268 30.37 -5.25 -2.14
CA PHE A 268 30.68 -4.06 -2.94
C PHE A 268 31.52 -4.38 -4.20
N GLU A 269 32.32 -5.43 -4.17
CA GLU A 269 33.12 -5.89 -5.31
C GLU A 269 32.30 -6.65 -6.36
N THR A 270 31.13 -7.21 -6.00
CA THR A 270 30.24 -7.90 -6.95
C THR A 270 29.29 -6.95 -7.69
N ILE A 271 29.13 -5.72 -7.22
CA ILE A 271 28.28 -4.71 -7.86
C ILE A 271 28.84 -4.34 -9.25
N PRO A 272 27.99 -4.22 -10.29
CA PRO A 272 28.40 -3.77 -11.62
C PRO A 272 29.16 -2.44 -11.60
N ARG A 273 30.25 -2.35 -12.38
CA ARG A 273 31.08 -1.14 -12.53
C ARG A 273 30.98 -0.59 -13.96
N PRO A 274 31.11 0.73 -14.17
CA PRO A 274 31.35 1.76 -13.17
C PRO A 274 30.11 2.08 -12.33
N LEU A 275 30.33 2.54 -11.10
CA LEU A 275 29.26 3.09 -10.27
C LEU A 275 28.86 4.47 -10.82
N GLU A 276 27.58 4.82 -10.73
CA GLU A 276 27.13 6.17 -11.13
C GLU A 276 27.76 7.28 -10.26
N GLU A 277 28.03 6.97 -8.99
CA GLU A 277 28.65 7.89 -8.04
C GLU A 277 30.16 7.63 -7.95
N ASP A 278 30.95 8.70 -8.00
CA ASP A 278 32.39 8.62 -7.76
C ASP A 278 32.68 8.66 -6.25
N PHE A 279 32.99 7.48 -5.69
CA PHE A 279 33.42 7.34 -4.30
C PHE A 279 34.95 7.42 -4.14
N GLY A 280 35.70 7.64 -5.22
CA GLY A 280 37.16 7.59 -5.23
C GLY A 280 37.71 6.24 -4.78
N ALA A 281 38.83 6.26 -4.05
CA ALA A 281 39.49 5.05 -3.53
C ALA A 281 38.95 4.58 -2.16
N ARG A 282 37.73 4.99 -1.77
CA ARG A 282 37.15 4.62 -0.47
C ARG A 282 36.70 3.15 -0.48
N THR A 283 36.94 2.46 0.63
CA THR A 283 36.40 1.11 0.86
C THR A 283 34.90 1.17 1.18
N ALA A 284 34.18 0.05 1.04
CA ALA A 284 32.74 0.01 1.25
C ALA A 284 32.29 0.56 2.63
N PRO A 285 32.97 0.25 3.75
CA PRO A 285 32.64 0.84 5.06
C PRO A 285 32.90 2.35 5.15
N GLN A 286 33.91 2.86 4.43
CA GLN A 286 34.29 4.29 4.45
C GLN A 286 33.28 5.17 3.69
N ILE A 287 32.55 4.59 2.73
CA ILE A 287 31.53 5.32 1.96
C ILE A 287 30.35 5.75 2.85
N GLN A 288 30.05 4.97 3.90
CA GLN A 288 28.88 5.16 4.76
C GLN A 288 27.57 5.32 3.93
N PRO A 289 27.22 4.31 3.11
CA PRO A 289 26.19 4.42 2.08
C PRO A 289 24.80 4.79 2.61
N VAL A 290 24.44 4.31 3.81
CA VAL A 290 23.16 4.65 4.46
C VAL A 290 23.09 6.14 4.80
N GLY A 291 24.16 6.70 5.36
CA GLY A 291 24.24 8.12 5.71
C GLY A 291 24.30 9.00 4.46
N TRP A 292 25.02 8.55 3.43
CA TRP A 292 25.09 9.23 2.14
C TRP A 292 23.71 9.32 1.47
N LEU A 293 22.98 8.20 1.38
CA LEU A 293 21.63 8.19 0.80
C LEU A 293 20.67 9.05 1.63
N GLY A 294 20.74 8.98 2.96
CA GLY A 294 19.97 9.83 3.85
C GLY A 294 20.25 11.32 3.64
N SER A 295 21.51 11.71 3.43
CA SER A 295 21.90 13.09 3.14
C SER A 295 21.30 13.60 1.83
N ILE A 296 21.24 12.76 0.79
CA ILE A 296 20.67 13.18 -0.50
C ILE A 296 19.16 13.28 -0.47
N VAL A 297 18.47 12.35 0.21
CA VAL A 297 17.04 12.49 0.47
C VAL A 297 16.74 13.77 1.25
N ALA A 298 17.55 14.09 2.27
CA ALA A 298 17.39 15.31 3.07
C ALA A 298 17.71 16.61 2.29
N GLN A 299 18.67 16.59 1.38
CA GLN A 299 19.00 17.73 0.51
C GLN A 299 17.95 17.95 -0.58
N ALA A 300 17.28 16.88 -1.01
CA ALA A 300 16.24 16.90 -2.04
C ALA A 300 14.89 17.41 -1.52
N MET A 301 14.87 18.57 -0.87
CA MET A 301 13.64 19.21 -0.37
C MET A 301 12.63 19.41 -1.50
N GLY A 302 11.33 19.28 -1.20
CA GLY A 302 10.25 19.39 -2.19
C GLY A 302 9.92 18.09 -2.94
N THR A 303 10.84 17.13 -2.99
CA THR A 303 10.65 15.90 -3.80
C THR A 303 9.74 14.85 -3.17
N ARG A 304 9.51 14.97 -1.85
CA ARG A 304 8.73 14.01 -1.05
C ARG A 304 9.26 12.57 -1.10
N PHE A 305 10.59 12.44 -1.25
CA PHE A 305 11.24 11.16 -1.05
C PHE A 305 11.28 10.79 0.43
N SER A 306 11.00 9.52 0.71
CA SER A 306 11.25 8.89 2.01
C SER A 306 11.93 7.55 1.79
N SER A 307 12.83 7.20 2.71
CA SER A 307 13.56 5.93 2.68
C SER A 307 13.20 5.10 3.90
N ALA A 308 12.83 3.85 3.71
CA ALA A 308 12.59 2.90 4.79
C ALA A 308 13.42 1.62 4.56
N TYR A 309 14.02 1.12 5.63
CA TYR A 309 14.84 -0.09 5.63
C TYR A 309 14.16 -1.14 6.49
N TYR A 310 14.03 -2.35 5.96
CA TYR A 310 13.40 -3.48 6.63
C TYR A 310 14.35 -4.66 6.66
N ALA A 311 14.45 -5.35 7.80
CA ALA A 311 15.03 -6.68 7.84
C ALA A 311 14.10 -7.64 7.09
N VAL A 312 14.67 -8.52 6.28
CA VAL A 312 13.88 -9.50 5.52
C VAL A 312 14.23 -10.92 5.96
N ASP A 313 13.19 -11.75 6.02
CA ASP A 313 13.27 -13.18 6.26
C ASP A 313 12.74 -13.92 5.03
N VAL A 314 13.28 -15.10 4.76
CA VAL A 314 12.76 -15.97 3.70
C VAL A 314 11.43 -16.55 4.14
N LEU A 315 10.40 -16.43 3.30
CA LEU A 315 9.10 -17.02 3.59
C LEU A 315 9.24 -18.55 3.73
N ASP A 316 8.61 -19.13 4.75
CA ASP A 316 8.58 -20.59 5.03
C ASP A 316 9.91 -21.26 5.41
N GLN A 317 10.98 -20.50 5.69
CA GLN A 317 12.22 -21.08 6.22
C GLN A 317 12.46 -20.67 7.68
N PRO A 318 12.95 -21.59 8.53
CA PRO A 318 13.35 -21.24 9.89
C PRO A 318 14.47 -20.18 9.83
N VAL A 319 14.40 -19.21 10.76
CA VAL A 319 15.30 -18.06 10.85
C VAL A 319 16.76 -18.52 10.73
N ARG A 320 17.37 -18.28 9.57
CA ARG A 320 18.80 -18.52 9.36
C ARG A 320 19.57 -17.41 10.08
N LYS A 321 20.80 -17.71 10.51
CA LYS A 321 21.72 -16.72 11.11
C LYS A 321 22.20 -15.63 10.13
N ALA A 322 21.61 -15.51 8.95
CA ALA A 322 22.04 -14.61 7.89
C ALA A 322 21.07 -13.43 7.77
N HIS A 323 21.60 -12.23 7.57
CA HIS A 323 20.82 -11.00 7.56
C HIS A 323 20.58 -10.52 6.14
N GLY A 324 19.33 -10.16 5.84
CA GLY A 324 18.92 -9.50 4.61
C GLY A 324 18.37 -8.11 4.89
N CYS A 325 18.28 -7.27 3.85
CA CYS A 325 17.64 -5.97 3.98
C CYS A 325 16.91 -5.56 2.69
N LEU A 326 15.69 -5.04 2.86
CA LEU A 326 14.92 -4.36 1.84
C LEU A 326 14.98 -2.85 2.09
N LEU A 327 15.38 -2.09 1.08
CA LEU A 327 15.26 -0.64 1.04
C LEU A 327 14.09 -0.27 0.12
N ARG A 328 13.13 0.47 0.67
CA ARG A 328 12.02 1.07 -0.07
C ARG A 328 12.22 2.59 -0.14
N LEU A 329 12.40 3.12 -1.33
CA LEU A 329 12.38 4.56 -1.61
C LEU A 329 11.00 4.92 -2.15
N LYS A 330 10.23 5.65 -1.35
CA LYS A 330 8.89 6.10 -1.70
C LYS A 330 8.95 7.56 -2.15
N ARG A 331 8.43 7.87 -3.34
CA ARG A 331 8.20 9.23 -3.84
C ARG A 331 6.70 9.51 -3.85
N SER A 332 6.25 10.43 -3.01
CA SER A 332 4.85 10.88 -3.00
C SER A 332 4.67 12.04 -3.98
N CYS A 333 4.14 11.80 -5.18
CA CYS A 333 3.82 12.88 -6.12
C CYS A 333 2.46 13.49 -5.76
N PRO A 334 2.27 14.82 -5.76
CA PRO A 334 0.95 15.41 -5.50
C PRO A 334 -0.02 15.28 -6.67
N ASP A 335 0.49 15.05 -7.89
CA ASP A 335 -0.36 14.94 -9.08
C ASP A 335 -0.92 13.51 -9.28
N THR A 336 -0.41 12.53 -8.51
CA THR A 336 -0.87 11.13 -8.56
C THR A 336 -1.14 10.62 -7.14
N ASP A 337 -2.34 10.08 -6.90
CA ASP A 337 -2.70 9.54 -5.58
C ASP A 337 -1.85 8.32 -5.17
N VAL A 338 -1.27 7.63 -6.15
CA VAL A 338 -0.44 6.45 -5.93
C VAL A 338 1.04 6.86 -5.85
N PRO A 339 1.73 6.59 -4.72
CA PRO A 339 3.15 6.87 -4.59
C PRO A 339 3.97 5.91 -5.45
N THR A 340 5.02 6.42 -6.10
CA THR A 340 5.98 5.57 -6.78
C THR A 340 6.94 4.96 -5.76
N ILE A 341 7.13 3.65 -5.81
CA ILE A 341 7.98 2.92 -4.87
C ILE A 341 9.12 2.27 -5.65
N TYR A 342 10.35 2.54 -5.24
CA TYR A 342 11.54 1.88 -5.76
C TYR A 342 12.09 0.95 -4.69
N SER A 343 12.18 -0.33 -5.02
CA SER A 343 12.56 -1.38 -4.07
C SER A 343 13.90 -1.99 -4.45
N TYR A 344 14.77 -2.09 -3.45
CA TYR A 344 16.10 -2.68 -3.57
C TYR A 344 16.24 -3.74 -2.49
N LEU A 345 16.68 -4.94 -2.87
CA LEU A 345 16.76 -6.07 -1.97
C LEU A 345 18.17 -6.63 -1.97
N VAL A 346 18.67 -6.86 -0.75
CA VAL A 346 19.82 -7.72 -0.48
C VAL A 346 19.31 -8.94 0.28
N GLU A 347 19.56 -10.12 -0.27
CA GLU A 347 19.09 -11.40 0.27
C GLU A 347 19.74 -11.71 1.63
N PRO A 348 19.12 -12.58 2.45
CA PRO A 348 19.67 -13.00 3.75
C PRO A 348 21.00 -13.75 3.65
N GLN A 349 22.09 -13.01 3.59
CA GLN A 349 23.45 -13.52 3.37
C GLN A 349 24.53 -12.75 4.14
N ALA A 350 24.20 -11.57 4.69
CA ALA A 350 25.16 -10.77 5.42
C ALA A 350 25.39 -11.33 6.83
N ASN A 351 26.59 -11.08 7.38
CA ASN A 351 26.93 -11.50 8.74
C ASN A 351 26.29 -10.63 9.82
N SER A 352 25.78 -9.44 9.47
CA SER A 352 25.09 -8.55 10.40
C SER A 352 24.02 -7.70 9.72
N GLN A 353 23.02 -7.27 10.49
CA GLN A 353 21.95 -6.38 9.99
C GLN A 353 22.48 -5.04 9.48
N LYS A 354 23.53 -4.49 10.13
CA LYS A 354 24.17 -3.23 9.73
C LYS A 354 24.84 -3.35 8.37
N GLU A 355 25.51 -4.48 8.10
CA GLU A 355 26.11 -4.76 6.79
C GLU A 355 25.04 -4.96 5.71
N ALA A 356 23.98 -5.72 5.98
CA ALA A 356 22.86 -5.89 5.04
C ALA A 356 22.25 -4.52 4.65
N ARG A 357 22.05 -3.65 5.65
CA ARG A 357 21.52 -2.29 5.44
C ARG A 357 22.46 -1.41 4.62
N ALA A 358 23.78 -1.51 4.86
CA ALA A 358 24.78 -0.78 4.08
C ALA A 358 24.88 -1.31 2.65
N ALA A 359 24.83 -2.63 2.46
CA ALA A 359 24.88 -3.29 1.17
C ALA A 359 23.68 -2.91 0.29
N VAL A 360 22.46 -2.91 0.84
CA VAL A 360 21.27 -2.53 0.06
C VAL A 360 21.29 -1.05 -0.32
N ALA A 361 21.86 -0.18 0.52
CA ALA A 361 22.07 1.21 0.17
C ALA A 361 23.12 1.36 -0.95
N LEU A 362 24.25 0.64 -0.91
CA LEU A 362 25.23 0.63 -2.02
C LEU A 362 24.61 0.13 -3.32
N LEU A 363 23.80 -0.92 -3.24
CA LEU A 363 23.09 -1.46 -4.38
C LEU A 363 22.17 -0.39 -5.00
N ALA A 364 21.36 0.28 -4.19
CA ALA A 364 20.48 1.35 -4.67
C ALA A 364 21.27 2.49 -5.34
N LEU A 365 22.41 2.89 -4.78
CA LEU A 365 23.28 3.90 -5.38
C LEU A 365 23.88 3.45 -6.71
N SER A 366 24.30 2.19 -6.80
CA SER A 366 24.83 1.62 -8.05
C SER A 366 23.78 1.53 -9.16
N LEU A 367 22.51 1.40 -8.80
CA LEU A 367 21.36 1.37 -9.70
C LEU A 367 20.76 2.77 -9.94
N GLY A 368 21.47 3.83 -9.53
CA GLY A 368 21.14 5.21 -9.87
C GLY A 368 20.09 5.89 -9.00
N ALA A 369 19.83 5.38 -7.79
CA ALA A 369 18.95 6.05 -6.83
C ALA A 369 19.38 7.50 -6.54
N GLY A 370 20.69 7.76 -6.46
CA GLY A 370 21.23 9.11 -6.23
C GLY A 370 20.88 10.08 -7.36
N LYS A 371 21.09 9.66 -8.61
CA LYS A 371 20.73 10.43 -9.81
C LYS A 371 19.23 10.67 -9.91
N MET A 372 18.42 9.65 -9.64
CA MET A 372 16.96 9.75 -9.63
C MET A 372 16.46 10.80 -8.62
N ILE A 373 16.97 10.77 -7.38
CA ILE A 373 16.57 11.74 -6.34
C ILE A 373 16.98 13.16 -6.73
N ARG A 374 18.19 13.34 -7.27
CA ARG A 374 18.66 14.66 -7.74
C ARG A 374 17.85 15.18 -8.92
N ALA A 375 17.51 14.33 -9.89
CA ALA A 375 16.66 14.72 -11.02
C ALA A 375 15.27 15.21 -10.56
N ALA A 376 14.65 14.50 -9.60
CA ALA A 376 13.39 14.95 -9.01
C ALA A 376 13.56 16.28 -8.24
N HIS A 377 14.70 16.50 -7.59
CA HIS A 377 14.97 17.76 -6.91
C HIS A 377 15.12 18.93 -7.90
N GLU A 378 15.82 18.70 -9.02
CA GLU A 378 15.92 19.67 -10.11
C GLU A 378 14.54 20.00 -10.71
N GLU A 379 13.68 19.00 -10.88
CA GLU A 379 12.27 19.19 -11.28
C GLU A 379 11.53 20.11 -10.30
N CYS A 380 11.66 19.86 -8.98
CA CYS A 380 11.06 20.70 -7.94
C CYS A 380 11.58 22.14 -7.95
N LEU A 381 12.88 22.34 -8.19
CA LEU A 381 13.48 23.68 -8.32
C LEU A 381 12.98 24.39 -9.59
N GLY A 382 12.68 23.64 -10.66
CA GLY A 382 12.13 24.15 -11.91
C GLY A 382 10.69 24.63 -11.84
N LEU A 383 9.92 24.25 -10.80
CA LEU A 383 8.51 24.66 -10.63
C LEU A 383 8.32 26.17 -10.49
N VAL A 384 9.33 26.88 -9.98
CA VAL A 384 9.33 28.34 -9.86
C VAL A 384 10.54 28.88 -10.59
N SER A 385 10.33 29.37 -11.82
CA SER A 385 11.41 29.96 -12.60
C SER A 385 12.00 31.21 -11.91
N PRO A 386 13.28 31.54 -12.17
CA PRO A 386 13.89 32.77 -11.68
C PRO A 386 13.10 34.03 -12.07
N ASP A 387 12.51 34.03 -13.27
CA ASP A 387 11.71 35.14 -13.79
C ASP A 387 10.40 35.32 -13.01
N VAL A 388 9.70 34.22 -12.72
CA VAL A 388 8.49 34.24 -11.87
C VAL A 388 8.84 34.75 -10.48
N ARG A 389 9.95 34.28 -9.89
CA ARG A 389 10.43 34.74 -8.58
C ARG A 389 10.71 36.24 -8.58
N HIS A 390 11.36 36.74 -9.62
CA HIS A 390 11.65 38.16 -9.78
C HIS A 390 10.37 38.99 -9.92
N PHE A 391 9.49 38.60 -10.83
CA PHE A 391 8.23 39.27 -11.11
C PHE A 391 7.35 39.37 -9.87
N VAL A 392 7.15 38.25 -9.16
CA VAL A 392 6.32 38.23 -7.95
C VAL A 392 6.93 39.07 -6.83
N THR A 393 8.24 38.92 -6.60
CA THR A 393 8.91 39.60 -5.48
C THR A 393 8.99 41.11 -5.69
N LYS A 394 9.28 41.56 -6.91
CA LYS A 394 9.42 43.00 -7.19
C LYS A 394 8.12 43.70 -7.51
N SER A 395 7.23 43.06 -8.29
CA SER A 395 6.08 43.74 -8.88
C SER A 395 4.77 43.41 -8.17
N VAL A 396 4.55 42.15 -7.79
CA VAL A 396 3.23 41.70 -7.32
C VAL A 396 3.08 41.84 -5.80
N LEU A 397 4.02 41.35 -5.00
CA LEU A 397 3.85 41.24 -3.54
C LEU A 397 3.63 42.60 -2.86
N SER A 398 4.35 43.64 -3.28
CA SER A 398 4.20 44.99 -2.72
C SER A 398 2.85 45.61 -3.07
N VAL A 399 2.39 45.44 -4.32
CA VAL A 399 1.11 45.97 -4.80
C VAL A 399 -0.04 45.23 -4.12
N LEU A 400 0.01 43.89 -4.12
CA LEU A 400 -0.97 43.03 -3.45
C LEU A 400 -1.11 43.41 -1.96
N GLY A 401 0.01 43.60 -1.26
CA GLY A 401 -0.01 43.99 0.14
C GLY A 401 -0.64 45.37 0.41
N THR A 402 -0.51 46.30 -0.54
CA THR A 402 -1.12 47.64 -0.45
C THR A 402 -2.61 47.59 -0.75
N GLU A 403 -2.98 46.90 -1.83
CA GLU A 403 -4.36 46.80 -2.30
C GLU A 403 -5.25 46.02 -1.31
N VAL A 404 -4.76 44.92 -0.75
CA VAL A 404 -5.52 44.15 0.27
C VAL A 404 -5.74 44.97 1.54
N ARG A 405 -4.71 45.72 1.99
CA ARG A 405 -4.85 46.63 3.13
C ARG A 405 -5.81 47.77 2.86
N ARG A 406 -5.82 48.31 1.64
CA ARG A 406 -6.77 49.35 1.22
C ARG A 406 -8.21 48.83 1.23
N ALA A 407 -8.41 47.60 0.76
CA ALA A 407 -9.74 47.04 0.56
C ALA A 407 -10.37 46.48 1.85
N SER A 408 -9.58 45.90 2.75
CA SER A 408 -10.09 45.26 3.99
C SER A 408 -9.49 45.76 5.30
N GLY A 409 -8.45 46.60 5.25
CA GLY A 409 -7.66 46.96 6.42
C GLY A 409 -6.73 45.85 6.94
N LYS A 410 -6.76 44.65 6.34
CA LYS A 410 -5.95 43.48 6.75
C LYS A 410 -4.79 43.25 5.79
N ALA A 411 -3.76 42.53 6.26
CA ALA A 411 -2.69 42.06 5.40
C ALA A 411 -3.08 40.72 4.72
N PRO A 412 -2.47 40.38 3.57
CA PRO A 412 -2.61 39.04 2.98
C PRO A 412 -2.21 37.95 3.97
N LEU A 413 -3.04 36.92 4.14
CA LEU A 413 -2.76 35.77 5.00
C LEU A 413 -2.16 34.63 4.17
N PHE A 414 -1.00 34.14 4.59
CA PHE A 414 -0.34 32.98 3.98
C PHE A 414 -0.28 31.85 5.00
N GLU A 415 -0.95 30.75 4.69
CA GLU A 415 -0.91 29.52 5.46
C GLU A 415 -0.03 28.51 4.73
N PHE A 416 0.92 27.91 5.44
CA PHE A 416 1.87 26.96 4.85
C PHE A 416 1.53 25.56 5.33
N THR A 417 1.34 24.65 4.38
CA THR A 417 1.26 23.22 4.64
C THR A 417 2.62 22.58 4.37
N THR A 418 2.92 21.49 5.07
CA THR A 418 4.18 20.76 4.87
C THR A 418 3.91 19.27 4.99
N VAL A 419 4.24 18.53 3.94
CA VAL A 419 4.09 17.07 3.86
C VAL A 419 5.37 16.51 3.26
N ASP A 420 6.00 15.54 3.92
CA ASP A 420 7.21 14.86 3.44
C ASP A 420 8.32 15.81 2.94
N ASN A 421 8.66 16.85 3.70
CA ASN A 421 9.65 17.88 3.33
C ASN A 421 9.32 18.70 2.06
N ALA A 422 8.07 18.70 1.61
CA ALA A 422 7.59 19.62 0.59
C ALA A 422 6.63 20.66 1.18
N PHE A 423 6.69 21.87 0.65
CA PHE A 423 5.88 22.99 1.12
C PHE A 423 4.74 23.28 0.17
N GLY A 424 3.54 23.47 0.71
CA GLY A 424 2.37 24.04 0.02
C GLY A 424 2.05 25.41 0.61
N CYS A 425 1.18 26.16 -0.06
CA CYS A 425 0.75 27.46 0.46
C CYS A 425 -0.68 27.80 0.04
N THR A 426 -1.47 28.27 1.00
CA THR A 426 -2.79 28.87 0.81
C THR A 426 -2.69 30.36 1.08
N LEU A 427 -3.10 31.17 0.10
CA LEU A 427 -3.22 32.62 0.17
C LEU A 427 -4.69 33.00 0.32
N THR A 428 -5.01 33.64 1.44
CA THR A 428 -6.36 34.11 1.75
C THR A 428 -6.38 35.64 1.77
N LEU A 429 -7.26 36.23 0.95
CA LEU A 429 -7.42 37.68 0.80
C LEU A 429 -8.85 38.09 1.13
N PHE A 430 -8.98 39.11 1.97
CA PHE A 430 -10.26 39.72 2.28
C PHE A 430 -10.42 40.92 1.33
N ALA A 431 -11.29 40.82 0.33
CA ALA A 431 -11.41 41.81 -0.74
C ALA A 431 -12.37 42.97 -0.40
N THR A 432 -13.33 42.78 0.50
CA THR A 432 -14.26 43.84 0.95
C THR A 432 -14.78 43.55 2.36
N LEU A 433 -15.22 44.59 3.07
CA LEU A 433 -15.92 44.45 4.36
C LEU A 433 -17.26 43.70 4.24
N THR A 434 -17.84 43.67 3.05
CA THR A 434 -19.21 43.16 2.78
C THR A 434 -19.26 41.87 1.97
N ALA A 435 -18.19 41.48 1.25
CA ALA A 435 -18.16 40.16 0.60
C ALA A 435 -18.12 39.07 1.69
N ALA A 436 -19.10 38.16 1.63
CA ALA A 436 -19.22 37.07 2.59
C ALA A 436 -18.00 36.12 2.54
N ASP A 437 -17.37 35.98 1.36
CA ASP A 437 -16.35 34.97 1.15
C ASP A 437 -14.97 35.59 0.81
N PRO A 438 -13.89 35.14 1.48
CA PRO A 438 -12.53 35.54 1.14
C PRO A 438 -12.09 34.91 -0.20
N LEU A 439 -11.21 35.60 -0.93
CA LEU A 439 -10.55 35.03 -2.10
C LEU A 439 -9.44 34.09 -1.63
N VAL A 440 -9.54 32.81 -1.99
CA VAL A 440 -8.59 31.77 -1.59
C VAL A 440 -7.89 31.20 -2.81
N TYR A 441 -6.56 31.15 -2.75
CA TYR A 441 -5.70 30.53 -3.75
C TYR A 441 -4.80 29.52 -3.07
N THR A 442 -4.69 28.32 -3.63
CA THR A 442 -3.88 27.25 -3.03
C THR A 442 -2.96 26.64 -4.06
N VAL A 443 -1.73 26.36 -3.64
CA VAL A 443 -0.78 25.53 -4.39
C VAL A 443 -0.39 24.31 -3.55
N PRO A 444 -0.25 23.11 -4.17
CA PRO A 444 0.01 21.87 -3.45
C PRO A 444 1.44 21.81 -2.87
N GLU A 445 1.68 20.83 -2.00
CA GLU A 445 2.97 20.57 -1.35
C GLU A 445 3.99 19.97 -2.33
N ARG A 446 4.61 20.81 -3.17
CA ARG A 446 5.65 20.40 -4.13
C ARG A 446 6.89 21.29 -4.16
N TYR A 447 6.90 22.36 -3.35
CA TYR A 447 7.97 23.34 -3.40
C TYR A 447 9.06 23.00 -2.39
N ALA A 448 10.32 23.23 -2.77
CA ALA A 448 11.48 22.98 -1.92
C ALA A 448 11.55 23.91 -0.69
N SER A 449 10.90 25.09 -0.76
CA SER A 449 10.92 26.08 0.32
C SER A 449 9.57 26.79 0.50
N LYS A 450 9.33 27.33 1.70
CA LYS A 450 8.18 28.21 1.97
C LYS A 450 8.19 29.47 1.08
N ALA A 451 9.37 29.99 0.76
CA ALA A 451 9.50 31.15 -0.10
C ALA A 451 9.00 30.84 -1.52
N ASP A 452 9.34 29.68 -2.06
CA ASP A 452 8.88 29.25 -3.39
C ASP A 452 7.39 28.96 -3.42
N ALA A 453 6.87 28.28 -2.38
CA ALA A 453 5.42 28.05 -2.26
C ALA A 453 4.64 29.39 -2.19
N LYS A 454 5.16 30.37 -1.44
CA LYS A 454 4.60 31.73 -1.36
C LYS A 454 4.64 32.44 -2.71
N VAL A 455 5.76 32.35 -3.43
CA VAL A 455 5.91 32.94 -4.76
C VAL A 455 4.91 32.32 -5.72
N ALA A 456 4.80 30.99 -5.71
CA ALA A 456 3.91 30.25 -6.59
C ALA A 456 2.43 30.58 -6.35
N VAL A 457 1.97 30.62 -5.10
CA VAL A 457 0.56 30.98 -4.80
C VAL A 457 0.26 32.43 -5.15
N THR A 458 1.23 33.33 -4.97
CA THR A 458 1.08 34.75 -5.35
C THR A 458 1.04 34.91 -6.86
N HIS A 459 1.88 34.16 -7.59
CA HIS A 459 1.85 34.11 -9.05
C HIS A 459 0.50 33.59 -9.54
N LEU A 460 -0.01 32.49 -8.97
CA LEU A 460 -1.32 31.94 -9.29
C LEU A 460 -2.43 32.98 -9.09
N ALA A 461 -2.44 33.67 -7.96
CA ALA A 461 -3.41 34.74 -7.69
C ALA A 461 -3.31 35.89 -8.72
N ALA A 462 -2.09 36.33 -9.04
CA ALA A 462 -1.87 37.37 -10.05
C ALA A 462 -2.35 36.96 -11.43
N THR A 463 -2.07 35.73 -11.87
CA THR A 463 -2.55 35.21 -13.16
C THR A 463 -4.06 35.06 -13.23
N ARG A 464 -4.74 34.95 -12.08
CA ARG A 464 -6.20 34.94 -11.97
C ARG A 464 -6.81 36.34 -11.81
N GLY A 465 -6.05 37.41 -12.06
CA GLY A 465 -6.56 38.78 -12.05
C GLY A 465 -6.88 39.33 -10.67
N VAL A 466 -6.25 38.82 -9.60
CA VAL A 466 -6.55 39.26 -8.22
C VAL A 466 -6.37 40.77 -8.01
N LEU A 467 -5.42 41.38 -8.72
CA LEU A 467 -5.18 42.83 -8.64
C LEU A 467 -6.31 43.62 -9.29
N ASP A 468 -6.93 43.11 -10.35
CA ASP A 468 -8.06 43.76 -11.00
C ASP A 468 -9.28 43.73 -10.07
N VAL A 469 -9.51 42.61 -9.39
CA VAL A 469 -10.58 42.46 -8.41
C VAL A 469 -10.40 43.42 -7.22
N LEU A 470 -9.17 43.58 -6.71
CA LEU A 470 -8.89 44.46 -5.56
C LEU A 470 -8.85 45.95 -5.93
N THR A 471 -8.58 46.29 -7.19
CA THR A 471 -8.51 47.68 -7.64
C THR A 471 -9.86 48.27 -7.97
N GLN A 472 -10.87 47.44 -8.26
CA GLN A 472 -12.23 47.92 -8.50
C GLN A 472 -12.75 48.67 -7.26
N PRO A 473 -13.16 49.95 -7.42
CA PRO A 473 -13.76 50.69 -6.32
C PRO A 473 -14.99 49.93 -5.86
N ALA A 474 -15.11 49.69 -4.54
CA ALA A 474 -16.31 49.12 -3.95
C ALA A 474 -17.50 49.88 -4.54
N PHE A 475 -18.35 49.18 -5.30
CA PHE A 475 -19.52 49.79 -5.90
C PHE A 475 -20.22 50.55 -4.78
N PRO A 476 -20.43 51.88 -4.90
CA PRO A 476 -21.14 52.61 -3.87
C PRO A 476 -22.49 51.92 -3.76
N GLU A 477 -22.71 51.19 -2.66
CA GLU A 477 -23.98 50.55 -2.35
C GLU A 477 -25.02 51.61 -2.60
N GLY A 478 -25.89 51.35 -3.60
CA GLY A 478 -26.74 52.35 -4.20
C GLY A 478 -27.37 53.18 -3.11
N ASP A 479 -26.87 54.42 -2.99
CA ASP A 479 -27.30 55.39 -2.01
C ASP A 479 -28.73 55.74 -2.42
N GLY A 480 -29.67 54.90 -1.99
CA GLY A 480 -31.10 55.00 -2.21
C GLY A 480 -31.48 56.42 -1.82
N ALA A 481 -31.80 57.18 -2.85
CA ALA A 481 -31.99 58.61 -2.84
C ALA A 481 -32.73 59.10 -1.58
N GLY A 482 -32.03 59.86 -0.75
CA GLY A 482 -32.60 60.44 0.46
C GLY A 482 -31.97 61.75 0.91
N LYS A 483 -31.24 62.51 0.07
CA LYS A 483 -30.69 63.82 0.48
C LYS A 483 -31.39 64.99 -0.19
N LYS A 484 -32.35 65.56 0.57
CA LYS A 484 -32.85 66.93 0.40
C LYS A 484 -31.67 67.91 0.43
N ARG A 485 -31.54 68.71 -0.63
CA ARG A 485 -30.58 69.83 -0.76
C ARG A 485 -30.78 70.83 0.39
N LYS A 486 -29.75 71.03 1.22
CA LYS A 486 -29.59 72.27 2.00
C LYS A 486 -28.32 72.99 1.56
N LYS A 487 -28.55 74.10 0.84
CA LYS A 487 -27.62 75.20 0.60
C LYS A 487 -27.02 75.65 1.94
N LYS A 488 -25.69 75.65 2.09
CA LYS A 488 -25.05 76.51 3.10
C LYS A 488 -23.80 77.18 2.56
N LYS A 489 -23.83 78.49 2.80
CA LYS A 489 -22.94 79.58 2.41
C LYS A 489 -21.45 79.33 2.67
N GLN A 490 -20.67 79.88 1.73
CA GLN A 490 -19.30 80.34 1.89
C GLN A 490 -19.08 81.10 3.21
N ALA A 491 -17.94 80.84 3.85
CA ALA A 491 -17.24 81.81 4.65
C ALA A 491 -15.73 81.57 4.50
N MET A 492 -15.03 82.65 4.18
CA MET A 492 -13.59 82.78 4.09
C MET A 492 -12.92 82.58 5.45
N GLY A 493 -11.69 82.09 5.46
CA GLY A 493 -10.86 82.02 6.67
C GLY A 493 -9.44 81.54 6.37
N SER A 494 -8.55 82.49 6.11
CA SER A 494 -7.09 82.35 6.04
C SER A 494 -6.49 81.96 7.41
N THR A 495 -5.39 81.18 7.46
CA THR A 495 -4.13 81.54 8.16
C THR A 495 -3.05 80.44 8.10
N HIS A 496 -1.90 80.81 7.53
CA HIS A 496 -0.49 80.70 7.95
C HIS A 496 0.10 79.60 8.88
N SER A 497 1.39 79.33 8.59
CA SER A 497 2.47 78.66 9.35
C SER A 497 2.45 77.12 9.34
N GLY A 498 3.53 76.37 9.08
CA GLY A 498 4.96 76.64 9.15
C GLY A 498 5.58 75.87 10.32
N LYS A 499 6.10 74.65 10.11
CA LYS A 499 7.07 74.05 11.05
C LYS A 499 7.89 72.87 10.48
N LYS A 500 9.20 73.13 10.43
CA LYS A 500 10.35 72.20 10.45
C LYS A 500 10.20 71.08 11.50
N GLN A 501 10.57 69.85 11.14
CA GLN A 501 11.13 68.85 12.06
C GLN A 501 11.95 67.83 11.23
N ARG A 502 13.28 67.94 11.27
CA ARG A 502 14.27 67.21 12.11
C ARG A 502 14.44 65.73 11.73
N ILE A 503 15.57 65.53 11.06
CA ILE A 503 16.40 64.34 10.97
C ILE A 503 16.61 63.74 12.37
N ILE A 504 16.30 62.45 12.54
CA ILE A 504 16.87 61.61 13.59
C ILE A 504 17.26 60.28 12.93
N GLY A 505 18.57 60.03 12.86
CA GLY A 505 19.13 58.72 12.59
C GLY A 505 18.91 57.81 13.80
N GLY A 506 18.48 56.58 13.53
CA GLY A 506 18.41 55.50 14.50
C GLY A 506 19.15 54.29 13.93
N GLY A 507 20.34 54.04 14.44
CA GLY A 507 21.13 52.85 14.13
C GLY A 507 20.42 51.59 14.64
N VAL A 508 20.25 50.61 13.75
CA VAL A 508 19.76 49.27 14.09
C VAL A 508 20.96 48.44 14.51
N ARG A 509 21.08 48.18 15.82
CA ARG A 509 21.91 47.11 16.39
C ARG A 509 21.26 45.77 16.04
N LEU A 510 21.93 44.98 15.21
CA LEU A 510 21.60 43.56 15.01
C LEU A 510 22.04 42.80 16.27
N SER A 511 21.08 42.35 17.07
CA SER A 511 21.29 41.33 18.09
C SER A 511 21.28 39.96 17.43
N LEU A 512 22.46 39.32 17.40
CA LEU A 512 22.62 37.91 17.10
C LEU A 512 21.96 37.08 18.20
N SER A 513 20.79 36.52 17.91
CA SER A 513 20.17 35.48 18.72
C SER A 513 20.71 34.13 18.27
N THR A 514 21.75 33.65 18.94
CA THR A 514 22.22 32.27 18.87
C THR A 514 21.19 31.36 19.54
N ARG A 515 20.28 30.79 18.75
CA ARG A 515 19.37 29.75 19.21
C ARG A 515 20.05 28.39 19.10
N LYS A 516 20.69 27.99 20.20
CA LYS A 516 21.20 26.65 20.46
C LYS A 516 20.00 25.69 20.51
N ARG A 517 19.79 24.89 19.46
CA ARG A 517 18.89 23.74 19.48
C ARG A 517 19.74 22.49 19.69
N SER A 518 19.88 22.09 20.95
CA SER A 518 20.19 20.71 21.31
C SER A 518 18.91 19.90 21.19
N GLY A 519 18.74 19.20 20.08
CA GLY A 519 17.80 18.09 19.96
C GLY A 519 18.58 16.80 20.09
N SER A 520 18.60 16.24 21.30
CA SER A 520 19.02 14.87 21.56
C SER A 520 18.00 13.95 20.88
N LEU A 521 18.42 13.23 19.85
CA LEU A 521 17.73 12.04 19.40
C LEU A 521 18.09 10.94 20.39
N GLU A 522 17.10 10.47 21.13
CA GLU A 522 17.20 9.27 21.95
C GLU A 522 17.47 8.08 21.02
N GLU A 523 18.67 7.53 21.16
CA GLU A 523 18.99 6.18 20.72
C GLU A 523 18.28 5.22 21.69
N GLY A 524 17.21 4.58 21.22
CA GLY A 524 16.65 3.41 21.88
C GLY A 524 17.56 2.22 21.65
N GLU A 525 18.53 2.01 22.53
CA GLU A 525 19.18 0.72 22.74
C GLU A 525 18.11 -0.27 23.23
N ILE A 526 17.81 -1.26 22.39
CA ILE A 526 17.16 -2.50 22.83
C ILE A 526 18.30 -3.49 22.99
N SER A 527 18.68 -3.73 24.24
CA SER A 527 19.59 -4.81 24.63
C SER A 527 18.85 -6.15 24.63
N GLU A 528 19.63 -7.19 24.35
CA GLU A 528 19.32 -8.64 24.26
C GLU A 528 18.38 -9.20 25.33
#